data_AF-A0A2V7RW66-F1
#
_entry.id   AF-A0A2V7RW66-F1
#
_cell.length_a   1.000
_cell.length_b   1.000
_cell.length_c   1.000
_cell.angle_alpha   90.00
_cell.angle_beta   90.00
_cell.angle_gamma   90.00
#
_symmetry.space_group_name_H-M   'P 1'
#
loop_
_entity.id
_entity.type
_entity.pdbx_description
1 polymer ?
#
loop_
_entity_poly.entity_id
_entity_poly.type
_entity_poly.pdbx_seq_one_letter_code
_entity_poly.pdbx_strand_id
1 'polypeptide(L)'
;NAGVARFQFTADPAKLAKLQTAARLERPLVTIHTTGDPIVPIWHQALYRDRLPFFSRLLHTPITINRYGHCKFTDAEVLAAFAVLVLKVSGYNLLVSGDVLPGSQEQAEFLRLSRRYGASPVLTPPTSLR
;
A
#
# COMPACT_ATOMS: atom_id res chain seq x y z
N ASN A 1 0.47 23.71 -30.00
CA ASN A 1 1.26 23.30 -28.82
C ASN A 1 2.11 24.41 -28.19
N ALA A 2 1.74 25.69 -28.32
CA ALA A 2 2.56 26.81 -27.80
C ALA A 2 2.42 27.09 -26.28
N GLY A 3 1.49 26.43 -25.58
CA GLY A 3 1.19 26.68 -24.16
C GLY A 3 1.67 25.60 -23.17
N VAL A 4 2.43 24.60 -23.62
CA VAL A 4 2.95 23.54 -22.72
C VAL A 4 4.27 24.01 -22.12
N ALA A 5 4.30 24.23 -20.81
CA ALA A 5 5.52 24.55 -20.08
C ALA A 5 6.56 23.43 -20.24
N ARG A 6 7.79 23.80 -20.60
CA ARG A 6 8.93 22.88 -20.69
C ARG A 6 9.87 23.15 -19.53
N PHE A 7 10.13 22.12 -18.74
CA PHE A 7 11.04 22.20 -17.61
C PHE A 7 12.36 21.55 -18.00
N GLN A 8 13.46 22.26 -17.76
CA GLN A 8 14.79 21.65 -17.75
C GLN A 8 15.08 21.17 -16.34
N PHE A 9 15.58 19.95 -16.21
CA PHE A 9 16.00 19.41 -14.93
C PHE A 9 17.27 20.12 -14.47
N THR A 10 17.15 20.97 -13.44
CA THR A 10 18.26 21.76 -12.88
C THR A 10 18.76 21.21 -11.54
N ALA A 11 18.19 20.10 -11.07
CA ALA A 11 18.54 19.54 -9.79
C ALA A 11 19.93 18.89 -9.83
N ASP A 12 20.74 19.19 -8.82
CA ASP A 12 22.07 18.61 -8.64
C ASP A 12 21.97 17.10 -8.36
N PRO A 13 22.51 16.23 -9.25
CA PRO A 13 22.44 14.79 -9.08
C PRO A 13 23.05 14.29 -7.77
N ALA A 14 24.13 14.93 -7.29
CA ALA A 14 24.80 14.54 -6.05
C ALA A 14 23.95 14.88 -4.82
N LYS A 15 23.16 15.96 -4.87
CA LYS A 15 22.18 16.28 -3.82
C LYS A 15 21.00 15.33 -3.86
N LEU A 16 20.49 15.00 -5.05
CA LEU A 16 19.38 14.06 -5.19
C LEU A 16 19.72 12.63 -4.80
N ALA A 17 20.96 12.20 -5.05
CA ALA A 17 21.44 10.88 -4.63
C ALA A 17 21.28 10.66 -3.12
N LYS A 18 21.42 11.72 -2.31
CA LYS A 18 21.26 11.69 -0.85
C LYS A 18 19.81 11.54 -0.39
N LEU A 19 18.84 11.83 -1.26
CA LEU A 19 17.40 11.71 -0.97
C LEU A 19 16.85 10.33 -1.35
N GLN A 20 17.67 9.48 -1.98
CA GLN A 20 17.24 8.15 -2.35
C GLN A 20 17.06 7.27 -1.11
N THR A 21 16.03 6.44 -1.12
CA THR A 21 15.89 5.42 -0.08
C THR A 21 17.10 4.48 -0.10
N ALA A 22 17.51 4.00 1.08
CA ALA A 22 18.59 3.02 1.20
C ALA A 22 18.28 1.70 0.48
N ALA A 23 17.02 1.45 0.11
CA ALA A 23 16.53 0.26 -0.57
C ALA A 23 16.89 -1.07 0.13
N ARG A 24 17.29 -1.03 1.41
CA ARG A 24 17.64 -2.19 2.22
C ARG A 24 16.58 -2.38 3.30
N LEU A 25 15.64 -3.28 3.04
CA LEU A 25 14.61 -3.64 4.00
C LEU A 25 15.15 -4.65 5.01
N GLU A 26 14.93 -4.35 6.29
CA GLU A 26 15.25 -5.22 7.43
C GLU A 26 13.98 -5.80 8.08
N ARG A 27 12.81 -5.29 7.70
CA ARG A 27 11.49 -5.70 8.18
C ARG A 27 10.50 -5.76 7.01
N PRO A 28 9.40 -6.51 7.13
CA PRO A 28 8.34 -6.49 6.14
C PRO A 28 7.83 -5.07 5.86
N LEU A 29 7.65 -4.76 4.58
CA LEU A 29 7.08 -3.51 4.10
C LEU A 29 5.93 -3.81 3.15
N VAL A 30 4.75 -3.29 3.49
CA VAL A 30 3.59 -3.27 2.59
C VAL A 30 3.48 -1.87 2.00
N THR A 31 3.40 -1.77 0.68
CA THR A 31 3.09 -0.50 -0.01
C THR A 31 1.71 -0.60 -0.64
N ILE A 32 0.95 0.49 -0.65
CA ILE A 32 -0.35 0.57 -1.32
C ILE A 32 -0.35 1.76 -2.29
N HIS A 33 -0.92 1.58 -3.48
CA HIS A 33 -0.86 2.60 -4.54
C HIS A 33 -2.09 2.58 -5.45
N THR A 34 -2.63 3.75 -5.81
CA THR A 34 -3.70 3.89 -6.82
C THR A 34 -3.08 3.93 -8.22
N THR A 35 -3.51 3.05 -9.12
CA THR A 35 -2.89 2.94 -10.47
C THR A 35 -3.07 4.20 -11.33
N GLY A 36 -4.14 4.97 -11.08
CA GLY A 36 -4.43 6.24 -11.77
C GLY A 36 -4.07 7.47 -10.95
N ASP A 37 -3.01 7.41 -10.14
CA ASP A 37 -2.50 8.56 -9.37
C ASP A 37 -1.85 9.60 -10.31
N PRO A 38 -2.35 10.85 -10.38
CA PRO A 38 -1.80 11.89 -11.24
C PRO A 38 -0.60 12.63 -10.61
N ILE A 39 -0.34 12.44 -9.31
CA ILE A 39 0.71 13.14 -8.54
C ILE A 39 1.94 12.25 -8.41
N VAL A 40 1.74 11.00 -7.95
CA VAL A 40 2.80 10.00 -7.83
C VAL A 40 2.44 8.84 -8.73
N PRO A 41 2.93 8.84 -9.98
CA PRO A 41 2.50 7.80 -10.88
C PRO A 41 2.99 6.38 -10.53
N ILE A 42 2.20 5.37 -10.90
CA ILE A 42 2.40 3.95 -10.53
C ILE A 42 3.78 3.37 -10.85
N TRP A 43 4.47 3.88 -11.88
CA TRP A 43 5.82 3.42 -12.21
C TRP A 43 6.84 3.74 -11.11
N HIS A 44 6.59 4.68 -10.20
CA HIS A 44 7.42 4.89 -9.01
C HIS A 44 7.46 3.66 -8.10
N GLN A 45 6.37 2.89 -8.01
CA GLN A 45 6.35 1.65 -7.26
C GLN A 45 7.27 0.59 -7.89
N ALA A 46 7.29 0.50 -9.23
CA ALA A 46 8.19 -0.39 -9.95
C ALA A 46 9.66 0.06 -9.76
N LEU A 47 9.95 1.35 -9.94
CA LEU A 47 11.29 1.92 -9.73
C LEU A 47 11.82 1.67 -8.31
N TYR A 48 10.97 1.79 -7.28
CA TYR A 48 11.36 1.46 -5.91
C TYR A 48 11.71 -0.02 -5.77
N ARG A 49 10.87 -0.92 -6.30
CA ARG A 49 11.09 -2.38 -6.25
C ARG A 49 12.34 -2.82 -7.01
N ASP A 50 12.68 -2.13 -8.10
CA ASP A 50 13.88 -2.41 -8.89
C ASP A 50 15.17 -2.09 -8.12
N ARG A 51 15.12 -1.14 -7.18
CA ARG A 51 16.26 -0.82 -6.30
C ARG A 51 16.47 -1.83 -5.17
N LEU A 52 15.46 -2.62 -4.81
CA LEU A 52 15.55 -3.57 -3.69
C LEU A 52 16.47 -4.76 -4.06
N PRO A 53 17.44 -5.15 -3.23
CA PRO A 53 18.17 -6.41 -3.40
C PRO A 53 17.24 -7.61 -3.14
N PHE A 54 17.68 -8.82 -3.54
CA PHE A 54 16.86 -10.03 -3.50
C PHE A 54 16.13 -10.25 -2.16
N PHE A 55 16.86 -10.25 -1.03
CA PHE A 55 16.26 -10.45 0.29
C PHE A 55 15.25 -9.36 0.66
N SER A 56 15.53 -8.10 0.32
CA SER A 56 14.57 -7.01 0.56
C SER A 56 13.33 -7.13 -0.34
N ARG A 57 13.45 -7.65 -1.57
CA ARG A 57 12.27 -7.94 -2.41
C ARG A 57 11.35 -8.98 -1.81
N LEU A 58 11.86 -9.92 -1.00
CA LEU A 58 11.05 -10.90 -0.27
C LEU A 58 10.27 -10.25 0.89
N LEU A 59 10.78 -9.16 1.45
CA LEU A 59 10.13 -8.38 2.52
C LEU A 59 9.13 -7.35 1.98
N HIS A 60 9.15 -7.05 0.68
CA HIS A 60 8.29 -6.05 0.06
C HIS A 60 7.02 -6.68 -0.56
N THR A 61 5.86 -6.26 -0.07
CA THR A 61 4.54 -6.63 -0.63
C THR A 61 3.86 -5.40 -1.24
N PRO A 62 3.86 -5.24 -2.58
CA PRO A 62 3.15 -4.15 -3.24
C PRO A 62 1.68 -4.47 -3.45
N ILE A 63 0.80 -3.55 -3.06
CA ILE A 63 -0.64 -3.60 -3.28
C ILE A 63 -1.04 -2.47 -4.22
N THR A 64 -1.75 -2.80 -5.31
CA THR A 64 -2.28 -1.80 -6.25
C THR A 64 -3.80 -1.78 -6.23
N ILE A 65 -4.37 -0.58 -6.19
CA ILE A 65 -5.80 -0.31 -6.28
C ILE A 65 -6.09 0.32 -7.64
N ASN A 66 -6.98 -0.29 -8.42
CA ASN A 66 -7.33 0.22 -9.74
C ASN A 66 -8.34 1.37 -9.64
N ARG A 67 -7.85 2.59 -9.41
CA ARG A 67 -8.67 3.79 -9.24
C ARG A 67 -7.87 5.05 -9.62
N TYR A 68 -8.58 6.05 -10.15
CA TYR A 68 -8.02 7.38 -10.38
C TYR A 68 -7.99 8.22 -9.10
N GLY A 69 -6.89 8.94 -8.88
CA GLY A 69 -6.70 9.87 -7.77
C GLY A 69 -5.49 9.52 -6.90
N HIS A 70 -4.94 10.52 -6.21
CA HIS A 70 -3.80 10.37 -5.31
C HIS A 70 -4.25 9.79 -3.96
N CYS A 71 -3.68 8.65 -3.57
CA CYS A 71 -4.01 7.96 -2.30
C CYS A 71 -5.51 7.81 -2.04
N LYS A 72 -6.31 7.65 -3.11
CA LYS A 72 -7.77 7.55 -3.04
C LYS A 72 -8.17 6.14 -2.62
N PHE A 73 -7.82 5.74 -1.40
CA PHE A 73 -8.12 4.44 -0.82
C PHE A 73 -9.42 4.49 -0.02
N THR A 74 -10.09 3.35 0.13
CA THR A 74 -11.16 3.17 1.13
C THR A 74 -10.55 2.71 2.45
N ASP A 75 -11.27 2.87 3.56
CA ASP A 75 -10.83 2.37 4.88
C ASP A 75 -10.63 0.85 4.85
N ALA A 76 -11.49 0.13 4.14
CA ALA A 76 -11.37 -1.31 3.92
C ALA A 76 -10.07 -1.70 3.20
N GLU A 77 -9.65 -0.91 2.19
CA GLU A 77 -8.40 -1.14 1.46
C GLU A 77 -7.16 -0.89 2.32
N VAL A 78 -7.17 0.21 3.10
CA VAL A 78 -6.09 0.54 4.04
C VAL A 78 -6.00 -0.53 5.14
N LEU A 79 -7.13 -0.94 5.71
CA LEU A 79 -7.17 -1.97 6.74
C LEU A 79 -6.70 -3.33 6.21
N ALA A 80 -7.02 -3.67 4.96
CA ALA A 80 -6.52 -4.89 4.33
C ALA A 80 -4.99 -4.85 4.15
N ALA A 81 -4.43 -3.73 3.72
CA ALA A 81 -2.98 -3.56 3.64
C ALA A 81 -2.32 -3.69 5.02
N PHE A 82 -2.96 -3.16 6.06
CA PHE A 82 -2.50 -3.32 7.44
C PHE A 82 -2.60 -4.77 7.93
N ALA A 83 -3.68 -5.49 7.62
CA ALA A 83 -3.82 -6.90 7.97
C ALA A 83 -2.72 -7.77 7.34
N VAL A 84 -2.35 -7.47 6.09
CA VAL A 84 -1.20 -8.11 5.41
C VAL A 84 0.09 -7.79 6.15
N LEU A 85 0.31 -6.54 6.58
CA LEU A 85 1.49 -6.16 7.35
C LEU A 85 1.56 -6.92 8.68
N VAL A 86 0.45 -7.00 9.44
CA VAL A 86 0.38 -7.74 10.70
C VAL A 86 0.73 -9.20 10.50
N LEU A 87 0.20 -9.85 9.46
CA LEU A 87 0.58 -11.22 9.12
C LEU A 87 2.08 -11.34 8.84
N LYS A 88 2.63 -10.47 8.01
CA LYS A 88 4.04 -10.54 7.60
C LYS A 88 5.00 -10.30 8.76
N VAL A 89 4.62 -9.44 9.71
CA VAL A 89 5.45 -9.09 10.88
C VAL A 89 5.32 -10.11 12.00
N SER A 90 4.10 -10.56 12.30
CA SER A 90 3.83 -11.37 13.49
C SER A 90 3.58 -12.85 13.23
N GLY A 91 3.26 -13.23 11.99
CA GLY A 91 2.79 -14.57 11.63
C GLY A 91 1.31 -14.84 11.97
N TYR A 92 0.62 -13.89 12.60
CA TYR A 92 -0.79 -14.03 12.99
C TYR A 92 -1.71 -13.19 12.10
N ASN A 93 -2.93 -13.70 11.88
CA ASN A 93 -3.96 -12.93 11.20
C ASN A 93 -4.55 -11.86 12.12
N LEU A 94 -4.87 -10.70 11.55
CA LEU A 94 -5.48 -9.60 12.28
C LEU A 94 -6.91 -9.96 12.73
N LEU A 95 -7.19 -9.73 14.00
CA LEU A 95 -8.54 -9.70 14.56
C LEU A 95 -9.05 -8.26 14.53
N VAL A 96 -10.23 -8.04 13.96
CA VAL A 96 -10.83 -6.70 13.82
C VAL A 96 -12.26 -6.74 14.35
N SER A 97 -12.66 -5.72 15.12
CA SER A 97 -14.07 -5.59 15.49
C SER A 97 -14.94 -5.27 14.27
N GLY A 98 -16.10 -5.89 14.16
CA GLY A 98 -17.12 -5.53 13.17
C GLY A 98 -17.55 -4.07 13.23
N ASP A 99 -17.30 -3.38 14.36
CA ASP A 99 -17.56 -1.95 14.52
C ASP A 99 -16.59 -1.06 13.71
N VAL A 100 -15.41 -1.57 13.31
CA VAL A 100 -14.41 -0.81 12.55
C VAL A 100 -14.84 -0.62 11.10
N LEU A 101 -15.54 -1.61 10.53
CA LEU A 101 -16.09 -1.57 9.18
C LEU A 101 -17.57 -1.93 9.28
N PRO A 102 -18.47 -0.97 9.60
CA PRO A 102 -19.87 -1.28 9.85
C PRO A 102 -20.61 -1.70 8.57
N GLY A 103 -20.14 -1.29 7.38
CA GLY A 103 -20.76 -1.63 6.11
C GLY A 103 -20.43 -3.05 5.62
N SER A 104 -21.44 -3.84 5.26
CA SER A 104 -21.25 -5.20 4.73
C SER A 104 -20.39 -5.25 3.45
N GLN A 105 -20.49 -4.21 2.60
CA GLN A 105 -19.66 -4.08 1.40
C GLN A 105 -18.19 -3.79 1.73
N GLU A 106 -17.93 -2.95 2.72
CA GLU A 106 -16.58 -2.63 3.19
C GLU A 106 -15.93 -3.85 3.84
N GLN A 107 -16.68 -4.59 4.67
CA GLN A 107 -16.23 -5.86 5.24
C GLN A 107 -15.87 -6.88 4.14
N ALA A 108 -16.72 -7.01 3.12
CA ALA A 108 -16.47 -7.91 2.00
C ALA A 108 -15.22 -7.49 1.20
N GLU A 109 -15.04 -6.19 0.97
CA GLU A 109 -13.84 -5.64 0.31
C GLU A 109 -12.57 -5.90 1.13
N PHE A 110 -12.60 -5.61 2.42
CA PHE A 110 -11.50 -5.87 3.36
C PHE A 110 -11.07 -7.34 3.35
N LEU A 111 -12.02 -8.26 3.50
CA LEU A 111 -11.75 -9.70 3.49
C LEU A 111 -11.21 -10.16 2.13
N ARG A 112 -11.81 -9.70 1.03
CA ARG A 112 -11.40 -10.05 -0.33
C ARG A 112 -9.97 -9.60 -0.61
N LEU A 113 -9.64 -8.35 -0.29
CA LEU A 113 -8.30 -7.80 -0.56
C LEU A 113 -7.25 -8.46 0.34
N SER A 114 -7.55 -8.66 1.64
CA SER A 114 -6.64 -9.33 2.57
C SER A 114 -6.27 -10.74 2.08
N ARG A 115 -7.28 -11.54 1.68
CA ARG A 115 -7.09 -12.92 1.20
C ARG A 115 -6.28 -13.00 -0.08
N ARG A 116 -6.42 -12.02 -0.98
CA ARG A 116 -5.61 -11.92 -2.20
C ARG A 116 -4.10 -11.90 -1.90
N TYR A 117 -3.71 -11.35 -0.74
CA TYR A 117 -2.31 -11.26 -0.31
C TYR A 117 -1.96 -12.26 0.80
N GLY A 118 -2.79 -13.30 0.99
CA GLY A 118 -2.53 -14.41 1.91
C GLY A 118 -2.95 -14.17 3.37
N ALA A 119 -3.50 -12.99 3.68
CA ALA A 119 -4.06 -12.72 5.01
C ALA A 119 -5.51 -13.20 5.10
N SER A 120 -5.83 -13.87 6.20
CA SER A 120 -7.16 -14.36 6.55
C SER A 120 -7.62 -13.72 7.86
N PRO A 121 -7.85 -12.39 7.89
CA PRO A 121 -8.29 -11.71 9.10
C PRO A 121 -9.69 -12.15 9.50
N VAL A 122 -9.98 -11.99 10.79
CA VAL A 122 -11.27 -12.35 11.39
C VAL A 122 -11.98 -11.07 11.80
N LEU A 123 -13.22 -10.91 11.33
CA LEU A 123 -14.15 -9.90 11.82
C LEU A 123 -14.95 -10.50 12.97
N THR A 124 -14.90 -9.88 14.15
CA THR A 124 -15.84 -10.22 15.23
C THR A 124 -17.18 -9.55 14.95
N PRO A 125 -18.30 -10.09 15.48
CA PRO A 125 -19.58 -9.40 15.45
C PRO A 125 -19.44 -7.96 16.01
N PRO A 126 -20.18 -6.98 15.45
CA PRO A 126 -20.20 -5.64 16.01
C PRO A 126 -20.72 -5.68 17.45
N THR A 127 -20.19 -4.80 18.30
CA THR A 127 -20.50 -4.78 19.73
C THR A 127 -21.83 -4.09 20.02
N SER A 128 -22.79 -4.11 19.07
CA SER A 128 -24.09 -3.47 19.25
C SER A 128 -24.79 -4.03 20.50
N LEU A 129 -24.78 -3.15 21.51
CA LEU A 129 -25.41 -3.14 22.82
C LEU A 129 -26.65 -4.05 22.94
N ARG A 130 -26.68 -4.82 24.04
CA ARG A 130 -27.92 -5.10 24.77
C ARG A 130 -28.58 -3.80 25.20
#